data_AF-A0A963C0W2-F1
#
_entry.id   AF-A0A963C0W2-F1
#
_cell.length_a   1.000
_cell.length_b   1.000
_cell.length_c   1.000
_cell.angle_alpha   90.00
_cell.angle_beta   90.00
_cell.angle_gamma   90.00
#
_symmetry.space_group_name_H-M   'P 1'
#
loop_
_entity.id
_entity.type
_entity.pdbx_description
1 polymer ?
#
loop_
_entity_poly.entity_id
_entity_poly.type
_entity_poly.pdbx_seq_one_letter_code
_entity_poly.pdbx_strand_id
1 'polypeptide(L)'
;LDELYGQFKSKREAHNTLRELAAEHGLCLKRLGLEQGKGPCFNHQIKRCKGVCVGKESPQRHDLRLKTALAVLKLRAWPFAGRIAIREHDAGSERCEWHLFESWCYLGTAKSEAELHEIAAARCEARFDLDTYRILRRELEKRAGSADITRIPSARTVGEATFVPSPRTRGEG
;
A
#
# COMPACT_ATOMS: atom_id res chain seq x y z
N LEU A 1 8.31 3.63 -6.00
CA LEU A 1 7.03 3.18 -5.38
C LEU A 1 5.96 4.28 -5.40
N ASP A 2 6.21 5.45 -6.01
CA ASP A 2 5.41 6.66 -5.77
C ASP A 2 4.02 6.74 -6.41
N GLU A 3 3.67 5.81 -7.29
CA GLU A 3 2.41 5.80 -8.06
C GLU A 3 1.62 4.49 -7.84
N LEU A 4 1.66 3.93 -6.63
CA LEU A 4 0.85 2.77 -6.25
C LEU A 4 -0.41 3.23 -5.50
N TYR A 5 -1.57 2.98 -6.13
CA TYR A 5 -2.89 3.37 -5.64
C TYR A 5 -3.80 2.17 -5.49
N GLY A 6 -4.39 2.01 -4.31
CA GLY A 6 -5.32 0.95 -3.98
C GLY A 6 -4.64 -0.42 -3.96
N GLN A 7 -4.75 -1.12 -2.84
CA GLN A 7 -4.57 -2.57 -2.89
C GLN A 7 -5.98 -3.15 -2.95
N PHE A 8 -6.27 -3.83 -4.05
CA PHE A 8 -7.55 -4.45 -4.32
C PHE A 8 -7.35 -5.96 -4.37
N LYS A 9 -8.26 -6.71 -3.77
CA LYS A 9 -8.25 -8.18 -3.77
C LYS A 9 -8.60 -8.75 -5.16
N SER A 10 -9.16 -7.92 -6.04
CA SER A 10 -9.50 -8.31 -7.41
C SER A 10 -9.58 -7.12 -8.36
N LYS A 11 -9.48 -7.38 -9.66
CA LYS A 11 -9.78 -6.40 -10.72
C LYS A 11 -11.19 -5.81 -10.61
N ARG A 12 -12.17 -6.63 -10.19
CA ARG A 12 -13.56 -6.19 -10.02
C ARG A 12 -13.68 -5.12 -8.93
N GLU A 13 -13.02 -5.32 -7.79
CA GLU A 13 -12.99 -4.35 -6.70
C GLU A 13 -12.32 -3.05 -7.16
N ALA A 14 -11.17 -3.13 -7.82
CA ALA A 14 -10.47 -1.97 -8.39
C ALA A 14 -11.37 -1.15 -9.33
N HIS A 15 -12.09 -1.83 -10.23
CA HIS A 15 -13.01 -1.17 -11.15
C HIS A 15 -14.20 -0.53 -10.44
N ASN A 16 -14.73 -1.17 -9.38
CA ASN A 16 -15.86 -0.62 -8.62
C ASN A 16 -15.45 0.64 -7.87
N THR A 17 -14.32 0.62 -7.16
CA THR A 17 -13.78 1.81 -6.49
C THR A 17 -13.47 2.92 -7.49
N LEU A 18 -12.93 2.59 -8.66
CA LEU A 18 -12.69 3.59 -9.70
C LEU A 18 -14.00 4.19 -10.26
N ARG A 19 -15.09 3.42 -10.32
CA ARG A 19 -16.43 3.94 -10.68
C ARG A 19 -17.00 4.86 -9.61
N GLU A 20 -16.84 4.51 -8.33
CA GLU A 20 -17.27 5.36 -7.20
C GLU A 20 -16.53 6.70 -7.23
N LEU A 21 -15.20 6.66 -7.31
CA LEU A 21 -14.36 7.86 -7.48
C LEU A 21 -14.78 8.67 -8.71
N ALA A 22 -15.12 7.99 -9.82
CA ALA A 22 -15.55 8.69 -11.03
C ALA A 22 -16.88 9.42 -10.86
N ALA A 23 -17.84 8.82 -10.14
CA ALA A 23 -19.12 9.45 -9.85
C ALA A 23 -18.97 10.64 -8.90
N GLU A 24 -18.15 10.51 -7.86
CA GLU A 24 -17.93 11.54 -6.84
C GLU A 24 -17.11 12.72 -7.38
N HIS A 25 -16.02 12.43 -8.09
CA HIS A 25 -15.12 13.46 -8.57
C HIS A 25 -15.42 13.92 -10.01
N GLY A 26 -16.51 13.48 -10.63
CA GLY A 26 -16.86 13.94 -11.98
C GLY A 26 -15.88 13.48 -13.07
N LEU A 27 -15.35 12.26 -12.96
CA LEU A 27 -14.40 11.69 -13.90
C LEU A 27 -15.11 10.94 -15.03
N CYS A 28 -14.41 10.76 -16.16
CA CYS A 28 -14.97 10.14 -17.35
C CYS A 28 -14.67 8.65 -17.41
N LEU A 29 -15.71 7.81 -17.37
CA LEU A 29 -15.57 6.36 -17.47
C LEU A 29 -14.82 5.89 -18.73
N LYS A 30 -14.98 6.57 -19.87
CA LYS A 30 -14.25 6.24 -21.10
C LYS A 30 -12.75 6.55 -21.00
N ARG A 31 -12.39 7.73 -20.47
CA ARG A 31 -10.98 8.08 -20.27
C ARG A 31 -10.31 7.20 -19.21
N LEU A 32 -11.08 6.68 -18.26
CA LEU A 32 -10.64 5.70 -17.27
C LEU A 32 -10.60 4.26 -17.80
N GLY A 33 -11.02 4.00 -19.05
CA GLY A 33 -11.05 2.66 -19.63
C GLY A 33 -12.13 1.73 -19.04
N LEU A 34 -13.11 2.28 -18.32
CA LEU A 34 -14.20 1.53 -17.68
C LEU A 34 -15.46 1.39 -18.55
N GLU A 35 -15.49 2.10 -19.66
CA GLU A 35 -16.58 2.13 -20.64
C GLU A 35 -15.98 2.30 -22.04
N GLN A 36 -16.61 1.69 -23.05
CA GLN A 36 -16.21 1.80 -24.45
C GLN A 36 -17.37 2.29 -25.33
N GLY A 37 -17.09 2.66 -26.58
CA GLY A 37 -18.10 3.01 -27.59
C GLY A 37 -18.11 4.47 -28.02
N LYS A 38 -18.98 4.81 -28.98
CA LYS A 38 -19.11 6.17 -29.54
C LYS A 38 -19.94 7.09 -28.62
N GLY A 39 -19.79 8.41 -28.75
CA GLY A 39 -20.57 9.41 -27.99
C GLY A 39 -20.10 9.68 -26.55
N PRO A 40 -20.87 10.42 -25.74
CA PRO A 40 -20.53 10.73 -24.35
C PRO A 40 -20.57 9.49 -23.44
N CYS A 41 -19.77 9.47 -22.37
CA CYS A 41 -19.84 8.40 -21.37
C CYS A 41 -21.13 8.43 -20.54
N PHE A 42 -21.51 7.32 -19.92
CA PHE A 42 -22.69 7.22 -19.07
C PHE A 42 -22.72 8.30 -17.98
N ASN A 43 -21.60 8.51 -17.28
CA ASN A 43 -21.49 9.57 -16.27
C ASN A 43 -21.77 10.96 -16.84
N HIS A 44 -21.46 11.24 -18.12
CA HIS A 44 -21.79 12.53 -18.72
C HIS A 44 -23.29 12.68 -18.97
N GLN A 45 -23.94 11.60 -19.42
CA GLN A 45 -25.38 11.57 -19.67
C GLN A 45 -26.18 11.88 -18.40
N ILE A 46 -25.70 11.42 -17.23
CA ILE A 46 -26.29 11.70 -15.91
C ILE A 46 -25.65 12.89 -15.18
N LYS A 47 -24.91 13.76 -15.89
CA LYS A 47 -24.27 14.99 -15.36
C LYS A 47 -23.24 14.78 -14.23
N ARG A 48 -22.64 13.60 -14.14
CA ARG A 48 -21.54 13.22 -13.22
C ARG A 48 -20.17 13.11 -13.91
N CYS A 49 -19.98 13.76 -15.04
CA CYS A 49 -18.68 13.83 -15.72
C CYS A 49 -18.52 15.22 -16.33
N LYS A 50 -17.37 15.86 -16.12
CA LYS A 50 -17.08 17.21 -16.63
C LYS A 50 -16.83 17.28 -18.14
N GLY A 51 -16.85 16.13 -18.82
CA GLY A 51 -17.00 16.07 -20.27
C GLY A 51 -15.70 16.07 -21.06
N VAL A 52 -14.60 15.52 -20.53
CA VAL A 52 -13.37 15.28 -21.32
C VAL A 52 -13.63 14.43 -22.57
N CYS A 53 -14.59 13.48 -22.51
CA CYS A 53 -14.99 12.66 -23.67
C CYS A 53 -15.74 13.43 -24.76
N VAL A 54 -16.22 14.64 -24.47
CA VAL A 54 -16.96 15.49 -25.42
C VAL A 54 -16.25 16.84 -25.64
N GLY A 55 -14.98 16.95 -25.25
CA GLY A 55 -14.17 18.17 -25.42
C GLY A 55 -14.51 19.34 -24.50
N LYS A 56 -15.44 19.18 -23.54
CA LYS A 56 -15.82 20.24 -22.58
C LYS A 56 -14.75 20.49 -21.51
N GLU A 57 -13.88 19.52 -21.29
CA GLU A 57 -12.78 19.58 -20.33
C GLU A 57 -11.49 19.10 -21.00
N SER A 58 -10.36 19.74 -20.67
CA SER A 58 -9.07 19.28 -21.17
C SER A 58 -8.60 17.98 -20.50
N PRO A 59 -7.89 17.12 -21.24
CA PRO A 59 -7.16 15.96 -20.72
C PRO A 59 -6.43 16.20 -19.39
N GLN A 60 -5.70 17.31 -19.29
CA GLN A 60 -4.83 17.62 -18.15
C GLN A 60 -5.63 17.94 -16.89
N ARG A 61 -6.75 18.68 -17.02
CA ARG A 61 -7.62 18.99 -15.87
C ARG A 61 -8.34 17.75 -15.36
N HIS A 62 -8.73 16.86 -16.26
CA HIS A 62 -9.26 15.55 -15.89
C HIS A 62 -8.23 14.73 -15.12
N ASP A 63 -7.01 14.60 -15.65
CA ASP A 63 -5.98 13.74 -15.07
C ASP A 63 -5.49 14.26 -13.71
N LEU A 64 -5.41 15.59 -13.54
CA LEU A 64 -5.13 16.18 -12.23
C LEU A 64 -6.20 15.79 -11.20
N ARG A 65 -7.47 15.86 -11.59
CA ARG A 65 -8.58 15.46 -10.70
C ARG A 65 -8.57 13.97 -10.40
N LEU A 66 -8.22 13.14 -11.38
CA LEU A 66 -8.01 11.71 -11.16
C LEU A 66 -6.89 11.49 -10.13
N LYS A 67 -5.74 12.16 -10.25
CA LYS A 67 -4.64 12.05 -9.28
C LYS A 67 -5.08 12.46 -7.87
N THR A 68 -5.82 13.56 -7.74
CA THR A 68 -6.38 13.98 -6.44
C THR A 68 -7.33 12.93 -5.87
N ALA A 69 -8.22 12.38 -6.69
CA ALA A 69 -9.17 11.35 -6.28
C ALA A 69 -8.46 10.06 -5.85
N LEU A 70 -7.40 9.65 -6.56
CA LEU A 70 -6.61 8.46 -6.22
C LEU A 70 -5.76 8.64 -4.96
N ALA A 71 -5.43 9.87 -4.57
CA ALA A 71 -4.55 10.14 -3.43
C ALA A 71 -5.07 9.51 -2.12
N VAL A 72 -6.39 9.39 -1.95
CA VAL A 72 -7.01 8.73 -0.77
C VAL A 72 -6.68 7.23 -0.69
N LEU A 73 -6.33 6.61 -1.82
CA LEU A 73 -5.97 5.20 -1.94
C LEU A 73 -4.46 4.95 -1.91
N LYS A 74 -3.64 6.01 -1.78
CA LYS A 74 -2.19 5.88 -1.81
C LYS A 74 -1.69 5.09 -0.60
N LEU A 75 -0.80 4.14 -0.86
CA LEU A 75 -0.09 3.43 0.21
C LEU A 75 0.78 4.40 0.99
N ARG A 76 0.71 4.35 2.32
CA ARG A 76 1.63 5.13 3.17
C ARG A 76 3.01 4.49 3.11
N ALA A 77 4.04 5.32 3.02
CA ALA A 77 5.40 4.86 3.22
C ALA A 77 5.53 4.26 4.64
N TRP A 78 6.37 3.24 4.78
CA TRP A 78 6.69 2.69 6.09
C TRP A 78 7.39 3.78 6.92
N PRO A 79 6.82 4.19 8.07
CA PRO A 79 7.30 5.39 8.79
C PRO A 79 8.50 5.12 9.71
N PHE A 80 8.99 3.88 9.75
CA PHE A 80 10.10 3.47 10.62
C PHE A 80 11.34 3.09 9.80
N ALA A 81 12.53 3.36 10.32
CA ALA A 81 13.79 3.02 9.66
C ALA A 81 14.09 1.51 9.63
N GLY A 82 13.28 0.68 10.28
CA GLY A 82 13.48 -0.76 10.40
C GLY A 82 12.27 -1.46 11.02
N ARG A 83 12.53 -2.58 11.69
CA ARG A 83 11.51 -3.41 12.35
C ARG A 83 10.95 -2.72 13.58
N ILE A 84 9.67 -2.96 13.83
CA ILE A 84 9.02 -2.62 15.09
C ILE A 84 8.36 -3.85 15.69
N ALA A 85 8.17 -3.82 17.00
CA ALA A 85 7.27 -4.70 17.72
C ALA A 85 6.17 -3.86 18.36
N ILE A 86 4.92 -4.31 18.23
CA ILE A 86 3.78 -3.73 18.95
C ILE A 86 3.43 -4.68 20.08
N ARG A 87 3.46 -4.16 21.31
CA ARG A 87 3.09 -4.91 22.52
C ARG A 87 1.57 -4.90 22.69
N GLU A 88 1.02 -6.08 22.91
CA GLU A 88 -0.38 -6.29 23.27
C GLU A 88 -0.46 -6.93 24.66
N HIS A 89 -1.36 -6.40 25.48
CA HIS A 89 -1.63 -6.88 26.83
C HIS A 89 -3.10 -7.26 26.92
N ASP A 90 -3.38 -8.49 27.31
CA ASP A 90 -4.73 -8.96 27.58
C ASP A 90 -5.14 -8.49 28.99
N ALA A 91 -6.22 -7.71 29.14
CA ALA A 91 -6.63 -7.25 30.47
C ALA A 91 -7.22 -8.36 31.34
N GLY A 92 -7.63 -9.49 30.74
CA GLY A 92 -8.22 -10.65 31.42
C GLY A 92 -7.23 -11.76 31.75
N SER A 93 -5.99 -11.70 31.25
CA SER A 93 -4.93 -12.63 31.57
C SER A 93 -3.61 -11.88 31.64
N GLU A 94 -2.67 -12.22 32.54
CA GLU A 94 -1.35 -11.55 32.59
C GLU A 94 -0.44 -11.86 31.37
N ARG A 95 -1.03 -12.28 30.24
CA ARG A 95 -0.32 -12.58 29.02
C ARG A 95 0.03 -11.31 28.27
N CYS A 96 1.25 -11.30 27.78
CA CYS A 96 1.75 -10.23 26.96
C CYS A 96 2.39 -10.82 25.70
N GLU A 97 2.00 -10.27 24.55
CA GLU A 97 2.50 -10.69 23.24
C GLU A 97 3.11 -9.49 22.50
N TRP A 98 4.11 -9.76 21.67
CA TRP A 98 4.75 -8.78 20.80
C TRP A 98 4.56 -9.20 19.36
N HIS A 99 3.93 -8.36 18.57
CA HIS A 99 3.74 -8.59 17.14
C HIS A 99 4.79 -7.80 16.36
N LEU A 100 5.64 -8.49 15.59
CA LEU A 100 6.72 -7.88 14.82
C LEU A 100 6.27 -7.52 13.41
N PHE A 101 6.71 -6.35 12.95
CA PHE A 101 6.41 -5.84 11.61
C PHE A 101 7.62 -5.17 10.97
N GLU A 102 7.73 -5.30 9.64
CA GLU A 102 8.71 -4.59 8.81
C GLU A 102 8.09 -4.24 7.46
N SER A 103 8.20 -2.99 7.01
CA SER A 103 7.71 -2.56 5.70
C SER A 103 6.24 -2.95 5.41
N TRP A 104 5.37 -2.80 6.42
CA TRP A 104 3.96 -3.22 6.41
C TRP A 104 3.70 -4.74 6.36
N CYS A 105 4.74 -5.57 6.46
CA CYS A 105 4.62 -7.02 6.54
C CYS A 105 4.66 -7.47 8.00
N TYR A 106 3.82 -8.44 8.34
CA TYR A 106 3.87 -9.14 9.62
C TYR A 106 4.93 -10.23 9.61
N LEU A 107 5.75 -10.30 10.67
CA LEU A 107 6.88 -11.23 10.76
C LEU A 107 6.64 -12.36 11.78
N GLY A 108 5.79 -12.15 12.78
CA GLY A 108 5.47 -13.15 13.80
C GLY A 108 5.04 -12.55 15.14
N THR A 109 4.66 -13.43 16.06
CA THR A 109 4.34 -13.11 17.46
C THR A 109 5.44 -13.68 18.34
N ALA A 110 5.88 -12.92 19.33
CA ALA A 110 6.70 -13.39 20.44
C ALA A 110 5.93 -13.27 21.77
N LYS A 111 6.17 -14.19 22.70
CA LYS A 111 5.63 -14.20 24.07
C LYS A 111 6.69 -13.89 25.12
N SER A 112 7.94 -13.75 24.70
CA SER A 112 9.07 -13.39 25.55
C SER A 112 10.07 -12.54 24.76
N GLU A 113 10.95 -11.83 25.46
CA GLU A 113 12.01 -11.05 24.85
C GLU A 113 13.00 -11.94 24.06
N ALA A 114 13.27 -13.16 24.54
CA ALA A 114 14.11 -14.12 23.83
C ALA A 114 13.53 -14.50 22.46
N GLU A 115 12.24 -14.89 22.44
CA GLU A 115 11.52 -15.23 21.19
C GLU A 115 11.44 -14.03 20.24
N LEU A 116 11.28 -12.81 20.78
CA LEU A 116 11.30 -11.57 20.01
C LEU A 116 12.62 -11.39 19.26
N HIS A 117 13.75 -11.61 19.94
CA HIS A 117 15.07 -11.53 19.33
C HIS A 117 15.32 -12.63 18.29
N GLU A 118 14.83 -13.85 18.53
CA GLU A 118 14.93 -14.96 17.57
C GLU A 118 14.19 -14.65 16.26
N ILE A 119 12.92 -14.22 16.35
CA ILE A 119 12.13 -13.83 15.18
C ILE A 119 12.77 -12.63 14.47
N ALA A 120 13.29 -11.67 15.23
CA ALA A 120 13.95 -10.49 14.66
C ALA A 120 15.27 -10.83 13.94
N ALA A 121 15.99 -11.88 14.36
CA ALA A 121 17.22 -12.36 13.72
C ALA A 121 16.94 -13.28 12.53
N ALA A 122 15.79 -13.94 12.50
CA ALA A 122 15.41 -14.85 11.44
C ALA A 122 15.28 -14.13 10.08
N ARG A 123 15.69 -14.83 9.02
CA ARG A 123 15.41 -14.40 7.65
C ARG A 123 13.96 -14.76 7.32
N CYS A 124 13.04 -13.86 7.62
CA CYS A 124 11.63 -14.02 7.29
C CYS A 124 11.35 -13.67 5.82
N GLU A 125 10.58 -14.51 5.13
CA GLU A 125 9.92 -14.12 3.88
C GLU A 125 8.76 -13.18 4.21
N ALA A 126 9.07 -11.89 4.35
CA ALA A 126 8.08 -10.85 4.60
C ALA A 126 7.10 -10.77 3.42
N ARG A 127 5.85 -11.18 3.64
CA ARG A 127 4.78 -11.09 2.65
C ARG A 127 3.82 -9.95 3.00
N PHE A 128 3.63 -9.05 2.04
CA PHE A 128 2.64 -7.99 2.17
C PHE A 128 1.22 -8.58 2.12
N ASP A 129 0.39 -8.17 3.08
CA ASP A 129 -1.03 -8.49 3.12
C ASP A 129 -1.85 -7.20 3.36
N LEU A 130 -2.92 -7.04 2.59
CA LEU A 130 -3.74 -5.84 2.59
C LEU A 130 -4.51 -5.66 3.90
N ASP A 131 -5.05 -6.75 4.46
CA ASP A 131 -5.83 -6.67 5.69
C ASP A 131 -4.89 -6.34 6.86
N THR A 132 -3.72 -6.95 6.90
CA THR A 132 -2.62 -6.62 7.82
C THR A 132 -2.22 -5.16 7.73
N TYR A 133 -2.00 -4.62 6.52
CA TYR A 133 -1.71 -3.20 6.31
C TYR A 133 -2.83 -2.29 6.87
N ARG A 134 -4.11 -2.60 6.59
CA ARG A 134 -5.25 -1.79 7.05
C ARG A 134 -5.34 -1.78 8.57
N ILE A 135 -5.21 -2.94 9.20
CA ILE A 135 -5.24 -3.08 10.66
C ILE A 135 -4.06 -2.32 11.27
N LEU A 136 -2.84 -2.64 10.82
CA LEU A 136 -1.62 -2.05 11.35
C LEU A 136 -1.60 -0.53 11.18
N ARG A 137 -1.98 -0.01 10.02
CA ARG A 137 -2.06 1.43 9.79
C ARG A 137 -3.01 2.10 10.80
N ARG A 138 -4.20 1.53 11.01
CA ARG A 138 -5.17 2.08 11.96
C ARG A 138 -4.64 2.06 13.39
N GLU A 139 -3.97 0.97 13.78
CA GLU A 139 -3.40 0.84 15.12
C GLU A 139 -2.21 1.77 15.33
N LEU A 140 -1.34 1.96 14.33
CA LEU A 140 -0.25 2.94 14.39
C LEU A 140 -0.75 4.38 14.47
N GLU A 141 -1.85 4.71 13.77
CA GLU A 141 -2.48 6.03 13.85
C GLU A 141 -3.07 6.30 15.25
N LYS A 142 -3.71 5.29 15.87
CA LYS A 142 -4.25 5.41 17.23
C LYS A 142 -3.17 5.47 18.30
N ARG A 143 -2.11 4.69 18.16
CA ARG A 143 -1.03 4.53 19.15
C ARG A 143 0.17 5.42 18.87
N ALA A 144 0.01 6.46 18.06
CA ALA A 144 1.10 7.38 17.71
C ALA A 144 1.69 8.00 19.00
N GLY A 145 2.95 7.68 19.30
CA GLY A 145 3.63 8.11 20.54
C GLY A 145 3.38 7.23 21.77
N SER A 146 2.72 6.07 21.65
CA SER A 146 2.58 5.10 22.75
C SER A 146 3.90 4.39 23.06
N ALA A 147 4.11 4.06 24.33
CA ALA A 147 5.21 3.22 24.81
C ALA A 147 5.13 1.77 24.32
N ASP A 148 3.98 1.34 23.76
CA ASP A 148 3.78 -0.03 23.26
C ASP A 148 4.45 -0.32 21.92
N ILE A 149 4.99 0.70 21.24
CA ILE A 149 5.69 0.55 19.96
C ILE A 149 7.20 0.58 20.23
N THR A 150 7.84 -0.57 20.10
CA THR A 150 9.29 -0.71 20.30
C THR A 150 10.01 -0.88 18.97
N ARG A 151 11.09 -0.13 18.73
CA ARG A 151 11.95 -0.35 17.57
C ARG A 151 12.85 -1.54 17.85
N ILE A 152 12.89 -2.49 16.93
CA ILE A 152 13.75 -3.67 17.05
C ILE A 152 14.96 -3.46 16.14
N PRO A 153 16.18 -3.45 16.71
CA PRO A 153 17.39 -3.42 15.91
C PRO A 153 17.39 -4.64 14.99
N SER A 154 17.34 -4.41 13.68
CA SER A 154 17.55 -5.49 12.73
C SER A 154 19.03 -5.87 12.80
N ALA A 155 19.33 -7.16 12.96
CA ALA A 155 20.68 -7.67 12.74
C ALA A 155 20.99 -7.58 11.22
N ARG A 156 21.26 -6.38 10.73
CA ARG A 156 21.84 -6.17 9.40
C ARG A 156 23.18 -5.49 9.58
N THR A 157 24.22 -6.31 9.64
CA THR A 157 25.55 -5.89 9.20
C THR A 157 25.43 -5.44 7.74
N VAL A 158 26.02 -4.29 7.44
CA VAL A 158 26.20 -3.75 6.09
C VAL A 158 26.92 -4.81 5.26
N GLY A 159 26.17 -5.50 4.41
CA GLY A 159 26.69 -6.41 3.38
C GLY A 159 26.53 -5.72 2.04
N GLU A 160 27.58 -5.04 1.63
CA GLU A 160 27.80 -4.45 0.32
C GLU A 160 27.37 -5.46 -0.77
N ALA A 161 26.24 -5.20 -1.43
CA ALA A 161 25.86 -5.95 -2.61
C ALA A 161 26.79 -5.48 -3.74
N THR A 162 27.98 -6.08 -3.83
CA THR A 162 28.81 -6.00 -5.03
C THR A 162 28.00 -6.55 -6.18
N PHE A 163 27.48 -5.64 -7.00
CA PHE A 163 26.96 -5.92 -8.32
C PHE A 163 28.10 -6.57 -9.12
N VAL A 164 28.08 -7.90 -9.26
CA VAL A 164 28.95 -8.60 -10.21
C VAL A 164 28.26 -8.48 -11.57
N PRO A 165 28.80 -7.72 -12.54
CA PRO A 165 28.24 -7.70 -13.87
C PRO A 165 28.47 -9.06 -14.52
N SER A 166 27.39 -9.71 -14.96
CA SER A 166 27.45 -10.93 -15.76
C SER A 166 28.22 -10.66 -17.07
N PRO A 167 29.14 -11.54 -17.50
CA PRO A 167 29.89 -11.36 -18.73
C PRO A 167 28.94 -11.42 -19.94
N ARG A 168 28.97 -10.34 -20.75
CA ARG A 168 28.26 -10.30 -22.04
C ARG A 168 28.83 -11.39 -22.94
N THR A 169 28.03 -12.38 -23.28
CA THR A 169 28.33 -13.27 -24.41
C THR A 169 28.30 -12.44 -25.69
N ARG A 170 29.48 -12.28 -26.29
CA ARG A 170 29.65 -11.72 -27.64
C ARG A 170 29.12 -12.77 -28.61
N GLY A 171 28.05 -12.43 -29.34
CA GLY A 171 27.60 -13.22 -30.48
C GLY A 171 28.65 -13.14 -31.60
N GLU A 172 29.11 -14.29 -32.05
CA GLU A 172 29.80 -14.50 -33.31
C GLU A 172 28.89 -15.38 -34.18
N GLY A 173 28.75 -15.02 -35.46
CA GLY A 173 28.06 -15.81 -36.49
C GLY A 173 26.91 -15.09 -37.17
#